data_AF-A0A235AB24-F1
#
_entry.id   AF-A0A235AB24-F1
#
_cell.length_a   1.000
_cell.length_b   1.000
_cell.length_c   1.000
_cell.angle_alpha   90.00
_cell.angle_beta   90.00
_cell.angle_gamma   90.00
#
_symmetry.space_group_name_H-M   'P 1'
#
loop_
_entity.id
_entity.type
_entity.pdbx_description
1 polymer ?
#
loop_
_entity_poly.entity_id
_entity_poly.type
_entity_poly.pdbx_seq_one_letter_code
_entity_poly.pdbx_strand_id
1 'polypeptide(L)'
;MWVDVVDRGRMHPTVVPEMLETYCSLVARSRAAAEKVAGEGLVVDGGDKRGAVVHPALAAERELAEQIRKWAPLFNRPAAMKRKSGPMYDATRRSITAAQLDAKPEFEGIREAAMTYAWLIDEAQREGLEALQKATYNLIPSYVKACAELQITPASVPAQVAGKVRNGGKVGKFQQSAQQRRLEAV
;
A
#
# COMPACT_ATOMS: atom_id res chain seq x y z
N MET A 1 20.27 13.73 -13.64
CA MET A 1 20.73 12.62 -12.76
C MET A 1 20.23 12.78 -11.33
N TRP A 2 20.48 13.91 -10.64
CA TRP A 2 19.85 14.21 -9.34
C TRP A 2 18.31 14.29 -9.45
N VAL A 3 17.83 14.91 -10.54
CA VAL A 3 16.40 15.04 -10.88
C VAL A 3 15.69 13.68 -10.91
N ASP A 4 16.24 12.64 -11.58
CA ASP A 4 15.58 11.33 -11.65
C ASP A 4 15.44 10.61 -10.30
N VAL A 5 16.43 10.76 -9.41
CA VAL A 5 16.39 10.10 -8.08
C VAL A 5 15.44 10.84 -7.15
N VAL A 6 15.44 12.17 -7.23
CA VAL A 6 14.54 13.04 -6.47
C VAL A 6 13.09 12.91 -6.97
N ASP A 7 12.87 12.89 -8.29
CA ASP A 7 11.55 12.73 -8.93
C ASP A 7 10.89 11.40 -8.54
N ARG A 8 11.69 10.35 -8.31
CA ARG A 8 11.16 9.06 -7.85
C ARG A 8 10.64 9.09 -6.41
N GLY A 9 11.05 10.06 -5.60
CA GLY A 9 10.50 10.36 -4.27
C GLY A 9 10.56 9.22 -3.24
N ARG A 10 11.45 8.24 -3.43
CA ARG A 10 11.49 6.99 -2.63
C ARG A 10 12.86 6.73 -1.99
N MET A 11 13.41 7.76 -1.35
CA MET A 11 14.61 7.64 -0.53
C MET A 11 14.26 7.12 0.87
N HIS A 12 15.16 6.32 1.44
CA HIS A 12 15.04 5.86 2.81
C HIS A 12 15.17 7.05 3.79
N PRO A 13 14.42 7.09 4.92
CA PRO A 13 14.45 8.24 5.84
C PRO A 13 15.82 8.56 6.44
N THR A 14 16.73 7.59 6.44
CA THR A 14 18.09 7.75 6.96
C THR A 14 19.08 8.28 5.92
N VAL A 15 18.63 8.55 4.68
CA VAL A 15 19.50 9.10 3.63
C VAL A 15 19.87 10.54 3.99
N VAL A 16 21.16 10.79 4.06
CA VAL A 16 21.79 12.10 4.29
C VAL A 16 22.33 12.60 2.94
N PRO A 17 22.40 13.92 2.67
CA PRO A 17 22.86 14.45 1.39
C PRO A 17 24.21 13.88 0.90
N GLU A 18 25.17 13.68 1.79
CA GLU A 18 26.48 13.10 1.50
C GLU A 18 26.39 11.68 0.91
N MET A 19 25.45 10.87 1.42
CA MET A 19 25.20 9.53 0.88
C MET A 19 24.61 9.59 -0.53
N LEU A 20 23.74 10.58 -0.79
CA LEU A 20 23.17 10.79 -2.11
C LEU A 20 24.25 11.19 -3.13
N GLU A 21 25.16 12.10 -2.76
CA GLU A 21 26.29 12.51 -3.61
C GLU A 21 27.23 11.33 -3.92
N THR A 22 27.50 10.51 -2.91
CA THR A 22 28.32 9.30 -3.07
C THR A 22 27.66 8.32 -4.03
N TYR A 23 26.36 8.06 -3.87
CA TYR A 23 25.59 7.20 -4.76
C TYR A 23 25.57 7.71 -6.21
N CYS A 24 25.32 9.01 -6.39
CA CYS A 24 25.37 9.67 -7.69
C CYS A 24 26.74 9.53 -8.37
N SER A 25 27.82 9.70 -7.60
CA SER A 25 29.20 9.55 -8.10
C SER A 25 29.49 8.11 -8.54
N LEU A 26 29.00 7.11 -7.82
CA LEU A 26 29.13 5.69 -8.19
C LEU A 26 28.38 5.38 -9.49
N VAL A 27 27.16 5.88 -9.66
CA VAL A 27 26.37 5.70 -10.89
C VAL A 27 27.05 6.36 -12.09
N ALA A 28 27.60 7.57 -11.92
CA ALA A 28 28.34 8.25 -12.99
C ALA A 28 29.58 7.45 -13.42
N ARG A 29 30.36 6.93 -12.45
CA ARG A 29 31.54 6.08 -12.73
C ARG A 29 31.17 4.77 -13.41
N SER A 30 30.07 4.14 -13.00
CA SER A 30 29.57 2.92 -13.63
C SER A 30 29.22 3.13 -15.11
N ARG A 31 28.56 4.26 -15.45
CA ARG A 31 28.25 4.59 -16.85
C ARG A 31 29.50 4.85 -17.67
N ALA A 32 30.46 5.60 -17.13
CA ALA A 32 31.74 5.83 -17.81
C ALA A 32 32.54 4.54 -18.04
N ALA A 33 32.49 3.59 -17.10
CA ALA A 33 33.09 2.27 -17.26
C ALA A 33 32.39 1.46 -18.37
N ALA A 34 31.06 1.47 -18.39
CA ALA A 34 30.27 0.79 -19.43
C ALA A 34 30.51 1.40 -20.83
N GLU A 35 30.63 2.72 -20.95
CA GLU A 35 30.97 3.40 -22.21
C GLU A 35 32.36 2.98 -22.72
N LYS A 36 33.35 2.84 -21.83
CA LYS A 36 34.68 2.34 -22.20
C LYS A 36 34.64 0.91 -22.70
N VAL A 37 33.92 0.02 -22.00
CA VAL A 37 33.74 -1.38 -22.45
C VAL A 37 33.04 -1.43 -23.82
N ALA A 38 32.05 -0.56 -24.05
CA ALA A 38 31.36 -0.49 -25.33
C ALA A 38 32.24 0.07 -26.47
N GLY A 39 33.14 1.01 -26.18
CA GLY A 39 34.04 1.62 -27.16
C GLY A 39 35.29 0.80 -27.47
N GLU A 40 35.90 0.17 -26.46
CA GLU A 40 37.17 -0.55 -26.55
C GLU A 40 36.98 -2.04 -26.88
N GLY A 41 35.76 -2.56 -26.70
CA GLY A 41 35.44 -3.98 -26.88
C GLY A 41 35.77 -4.83 -25.65
N LEU A 42 35.21 -6.04 -25.61
CA LEU A 42 35.24 -6.90 -24.41
C LEU A 42 36.60 -7.57 -24.15
N VAL A 43 37.42 -7.72 -25.19
CA VAL A 43 38.69 -8.44 -25.18
C VAL A 43 39.76 -7.56 -25.81
N VAL A 44 40.82 -7.28 -25.05
CA VAL A 44 42.03 -6.67 -25.59
C VAL A 44 42.92 -7.81 -26.08
N ASP A 45 43.29 -7.80 -27.36
CA ASP A 45 44.28 -8.75 -27.87
C ASP A 45 45.62 -8.50 -27.17
N GLY A 46 45.93 -9.34 -26.19
CA GLY A 46 47.25 -9.45 -25.60
C GLY A 46 48.15 -10.07 -26.65
N GLY A 47 48.78 -9.23 -27.48
CA GLY A 47 49.47 -9.66 -28.71
C GLY A 47 50.23 -10.98 -28.59
N ASP A 48 50.07 -11.82 -29.63
CA ASP A 48 50.72 -13.07 -30.08
C ASP A 48 51.40 -14.07 -29.12
N LYS A 49 51.59 -13.78 -27.83
CA LYS A 49 52.31 -14.69 -26.89
C LYS A 49 51.69 -14.83 -25.51
N ARG A 50 50.67 -14.05 -25.16
CA ARG A 50 49.95 -14.18 -23.87
C ARG A 50 48.48 -13.86 -24.12
N GLY A 51 47.69 -14.92 -24.35
CA GLY A 51 46.30 -14.86 -24.85
C GLY A 51 45.37 -13.86 -24.19
N ALA A 52 44.20 -13.69 -24.82
CA ALA A 52 43.11 -12.78 -24.48
C ALA A 52 43.03 -12.40 -22.99
N VAL A 53 43.34 -11.14 -22.68
CA VAL A 53 43.23 -10.59 -21.32
C VAL A 53 41.87 -9.90 -21.19
N VAL A 54 41.13 -10.26 -20.14
CA VAL A 54 39.85 -9.64 -19.80
C VAL A 54 40.06 -8.14 -19.56
N HIS A 55 39.26 -7.30 -20.22
CA HIS A 55 39.40 -5.85 -20.13
C HIS A 55 39.33 -5.36 -18.66
N PRO A 56 40.30 -4.57 -18.16
CA PRO A 56 40.31 -4.13 -16.76
C PRO A 56 39.07 -3.32 -16.38
N ALA A 57 38.43 -2.64 -17.34
CA ALA A 57 37.17 -1.94 -17.12
C ALA A 57 36.00 -2.86 -16.73
N LEU A 58 36.02 -4.14 -17.12
CA LEU A 58 34.99 -5.12 -16.69
C LEU A 58 35.07 -5.43 -15.19
N ALA A 59 36.29 -5.50 -14.65
CA ALA A 59 36.48 -5.70 -13.21
C ALA A 59 35.94 -4.50 -12.42
N ALA A 60 36.23 -3.29 -12.90
CA ALA A 60 35.70 -2.06 -12.33
C ALA A 60 34.17 -1.96 -12.46
N GLU A 61 33.60 -2.38 -13.59
CA GLU A 61 32.16 -2.39 -13.81
C GLU A 61 31.44 -3.34 -12.83
N ARG A 62 31.99 -4.55 -12.63
CA ARG A 62 31.44 -5.51 -11.66
C ARG A 62 31.47 -4.98 -10.24
N GLU A 63 32.59 -4.42 -9.81
CA GLU A 63 32.73 -3.85 -8.47
C GLU A 63 31.77 -2.68 -8.24
N LEU A 64 31.66 -1.77 -9.22
CA LEU A 64 30.72 -0.64 -9.17
C LEU A 64 29.26 -1.13 -9.17
N ALA A 65 28.94 -2.16 -9.95
CA ALA A 65 27.61 -2.76 -9.97
C ALA A 65 27.24 -3.36 -8.60
N GLU A 66 28.17 -4.02 -7.92
CA GLU A 66 27.95 -4.54 -6.57
C GLU A 66 27.73 -3.42 -5.55
N GLN A 67 28.53 -2.35 -5.61
CA GLN A 67 28.36 -1.19 -4.74
C GLN A 67 27.01 -0.50 -4.98
N ILE A 68 26.63 -0.29 -6.24
CA ILE A 68 25.31 0.26 -6.60
C ILE A 68 24.20 -0.65 -6.10
N ARG A 69 24.33 -1.98 -6.22
CA ARG A 69 23.33 -2.95 -5.73
C ARG A 69 23.15 -2.89 -4.22
N LYS A 70 24.23 -2.70 -3.46
CA LYS A 70 24.19 -2.52 -2.00
C LYS A 70 23.47 -1.24 -1.60
N TRP A 71 23.67 -0.16 -2.35
CA TRP A 71 23.08 1.15 -2.05
C TRP A 71 21.67 1.33 -2.63
N ALA A 72 21.31 0.57 -3.68
CA ALA A 72 20.03 0.67 -4.38
C ALA A 72 18.79 0.60 -3.47
N PRO A 73 18.71 -0.25 -2.42
CA PRO A 73 17.55 -0.27 -1.52
C PRO A 73 17.31 1.04 -0.76
N LEU A 74 18.36 1.86 -0.56
CA LEU A 74 18.27 3.15 0.14
C LEU A 74 17.71 4.26 -0.76
N PHE A 75 18.00 4.21 -2.07
CA PHE A 75 17.63 5.27 -3.02
C PHE A 75 16.51 4.87 -3.99
N ASN A 76 16.26 3.58 -4.16
CA ASN A 76 15.17 2.98 -4.94
C ASN A 76 14.40 2.00 -4.06
N ARG A 77 13.87 2.49 -2.93
CA ARG A 77 13.08 1.64 -2.03
C ARG A 77 11.88 1.06 -2.81
N PRO A 78 11.70 -0.28 -2.83
CA PRO A 78 10.48 -0.87 -3.36
C PRO A 78 9.26 -0.25 -2.66
N ALA A 79 8.17 -0.02 -3.41
CA ALA A 79 6.95 0.44 -2.78
C ALA A 79 6.61 -0.49 -1.61
N ALA A 80 6.29 0.08 -0.44
CA ALA A 80 5.80 -0.73 0.67
C ALA A 80 4.61 -1.56 0.16
N MET A 81 4.60 -2.85 0.47
CA MET A 81 3.52 -3.74 0.08
C MET A 81 2.22 -3.22 0.70
N LYS A 82 1.40 -2.52 -0.09
CA LYS A 82 0.07 -2.13 0.35
C LYS A 82 -0.75 -3.42 0.44
N ARG A 83 -1.15 -3.81 1.65
CA ARG A 83 -2.16 -4.86 1.84
C ARG A 83 -3.36 -4.47 0.97
N LYS A 84 -3.90 -5.42 0.20
CA LYS A 84 -5.10 -5.17 -0.63
C LYS A 84 -6.26 -4.85 0.30
N SER A 85 -6.61 -3.57 0.47
CA SER A 85 -7.88 -3.19 1.10
C SER A 85 -9.04 -3.58 0.19
N GLY A 86 -10.19 -3.89 0.77
CA GLY A 86 -11.41 -4.16 0.04
C GLY A 86 -12.41 -3.01 0.15
N PRO A 87 -13.52 -3.08 -0.60
CA PRO A 87 -14.51 -2.02 -0.68
C PRO A 87 -15.15 -1.71 0.69
N MET A 88 -15.39 -2.70 1.56
CA MET A 88 -15.97 -2.46 2.87
C MET A 88 -15.00 -1.72 3.79
N TYR A 89 -13.73 -2.13 3.81
CA TYR A 89 -12.69 -1.48 4.60
C TYR A 89 -12.49 -0.03 4.17
N ASP A 90 -12.39 0.23 2.87
CA ASP A 90 -12.14 1.57 2.33
C ASP A 90 -13.33 2.50 2.57
N ALA A 91 -14.57 2.02 2.40
CA ALA A 91 -15.76 2.80 2.67
C ALA A 91 -15.91 3.10 4.17
N THR A 92 -15.63 2.14 5.05
CA THR A 92 -15.65 2.34 6.51
C THR A 92 -14.62 3.37 6.94
N ARG A 93 -13.39 3.28 6.40
CA ARG A 93 -12.33 4.26 6.66
C ARG A 93 -12.75 5.67 6.25
N ARG A 94 -13.34 5.82 5.06
CA ARG A 94 -13.84 7.11 4.58
C ARG A 94 -14.92 7.67 5.52
N SER A 95 -15.85 6.84 5.98
CA SER A 95 -16.90 7.26 6.93
C SER A 95 -16.33 7.70 8.28
N ILE A 96 -15.33 6.98 8.82
CA ILE A 96 -14.65 7.34 10.07
C ILE A 96 -13.94 8.70 9.94
N THR A 97 -13.17 8.89 8.86
CA THR A 97 -12.47 10.15 8.61
C THR A 97 -13.43 11.30 8.36
N ALA A 98 -14.52 11.09 7.61
CA ALA A 98 -15.55 12.10 7.37
C ALA A 98 -16.26 12.52 8.67
N ALA A 99 -16.45 11.59 9.60
CA ALA A 99 -17.03 11.87 10.92
C ALA A 99 -16.01 12.41 11.94
N GLN A 100 -14.75 12.63 11.53
CA GLN A 100 -13.64 13.11 12.37
C GLN A 100 -13.44 12.27 13.65
N LEU A 101 -13.78 10.97 13.59
CA LEU A 101 -13.64 10.05 14.72
C LEU A 101 -12.18 9.65 14.96
N ASP A 102 -11.29 9.94 14.00
CA ASP A 102 -9.85 9.73 14.14
C ASP A 102 -9.23 10.58 15.26
N ALA A 103 -9.79 11.77 15.51
CA ALA A 103 -9.31 12.71 16.52
C ALA A 103 -9.84 12.42 17.94
N LYS A 104 -10.79 11.49 18.09
CA LYS A 104 -11.48 11.22 19.35
C LYS A 104 -10.98 9.90 19.97
N PRO A 105 -10.19 9.93 21.05
CA PRO A 105 -9.61 8.73 21.65
C PRO A 105 -10.68 7.80 22.26
N GLU A 106 -11.82 8.34 22.67
CA GLU A 106 -12.96 7.58 23.22
C GLU A 106 -13.55 6.54 22.24
N PHE A 107 -13.34 6.72 20.94
CA PHE A 107 -13.84 5.82 19.90
C PHE A 107 -12.76 4.90 19.32
N GLU A 108 -11.53 4.94 19.83
CA GLU A 108 -10.41 4.17 19.27
C GLU A 108 -10.70 2.67 19.20
N GLY A 109 -11.15 2.06 20.29
CA GLY A 109 -11.44 0.63 20.33
C GLY A 109 -12.56 0.20 19.38
N ILE A 110 -13.65 0.97 19.32
CA ILE A 110 -14.78 0.65 18.43
C ILE A 110 -14.41 0.91 16.96
N ARG A 111 -13.60 1.95 16.68
CA ARG A 111 -13.05 2.23 15.34
C ARG A 111 -12.20 1.06 14.84
N GLU A 112 -11.29 0.57 15.68
CA GLU A 112 -10.46 -0.59 15.33
C GLU A 112 -11.28 -1.86 15.12
N ALA A 113 -12.29 -2.10 15.97
CA ALA A 113 -13.21 -3.21 15.81
C ALA A 113 -14.00 -3.11 14.48
N ALA A 114 -14.58 -1.94 14.18
CA ALA A 114 -15.32 -1.70 12.94
C ALA A 114 -14.44 -1.93 11.70
N MET A 115 -13.21 -1.43 11.72
CA MET A 115 -12.24 -1.63 10.63
C MET A 115 -11.83 -3.10 10.49
N THR A 116 -11.68 -3.82 11.60
CA THR A 116 -11.36 -5.25 11.61
C THR A 116 -12.51 -6.07 11.02
N TYR A 117 -13.75 -5.80 11.42
CA TYR A 117 -14.91 -6.50 10.86
C TYR A 117 -15.10 -6.17 9.37
N ALA A 118 -14.90 -4.91 8.96
CA ALA A 118 -14.97 -4.54 7.54
C ALA A 118 -13.94 -5.31 6.71
N TRP A 119 -12.70 -5.45 7.22
CA TRP A 119 -11.66 -6.23 6.57
C TRP A 119 -12.01 -7.73 6.49
N LEU A 120 -12.52 -8.33 7.57
CA LEU A 120 -12.93 -9.74 7.57
C LEU A 120 -14.08 -10.01 6.60
N ILE A 121 -15.00 -9.07 6.42
CA ILE A 121 -16.07 -9.16 5.42
C ILE A 121 -15.49 -9.13 4.01
N ASP A 122 -14.51 -8.24 3.74
CA ASP A 122 -13.84 -8.19 2.44
C ASP A 122 -13.07 -9.49 2.14
N GLU A 123 -12.41 -10.09 3.14
CA GLU A 123 -11.74 -11.39 2.96
C GLU A 123 -12.75 -12.51 2.71
N ALA A 124 -13.87 -12.55 3.44
CA ALA A 124 -14.93 -13.52 3.19
C ALA A 124 -15.53 -13.36 1.77
N GLN A 125 -15.66 -12.14 1.26
CA GLN A 125 -16.11 -11.87 -0.11
C GLN A 125 -15.10 -12.38 -1.16
N ARG A 126 -13.80 -12.31 -0.87
CA ARG A 126 -12.73 -12.83 -1.76
C ARG A 126 -12.66 -14.35 -1.77
N GLU A 127 -12.85 -14.96 -0.60
CA GLU A 127 -12.79 -16.41 -0.43
C GLU A 127 -13.98 -17.10 -1.10
N GLY A 128 -15.18 -16.49 -1.05
CA GLY A 128 -16.33 -16.92 -1.83
C GLY A 128 -17.62 -17.06 -1.02
N LEU A 129 -18.64 -17.65 -1.67
CA LEU A 129 -20.02 -17.64 -1.15
C LEU A 129 -20.17 -18.34 0.20
N GLU A 130 -19.47 -19.44 0.45
CA GLU A 130 -19.56 -20.17 1.73
C GLU A 130 -18.99 -19.39 2.90
N ALA A 131 -17.82 -18.76 2.70
CA ALA A 131 -17.19 -17.90 3.69
C ALA A 131 -18.07 -16.68 4.00
N LEU A 132 -18.67 -16.08 2.96
CA LEU A 132 -19.60 -14.96 3.10
C LEU A 132 -20.89 -15.36 3.85
N GLN A 133 -21.43 -16.56 3.60
CA GLN A 133 -22.59 -17.07 4.34
C GLN A 133 -22.27 -17.22 5.83
N LYS A 134 -21.09 -17.75 6.19
CA LYS A 134 -20.64 -17.83 7.59
C LYS A 134 -20.49 -16.43 8.21
N ALA A 135 -19.91 -15.49 7.46
CA ALA A 135 -19.76 -14.10 7.88
C ALA A 135 -21.10 -13.39 8.13
N THR A 136 -22.15 -13.78 7.40
CA THR A 136 -23.50 -13.18 7.51
C THR A 136 -24.12 -13.35 8.89
N TYR A 137 -23.82 -14.44 9.60
CA TYR A 137 -24.43 -14.72 10.91
C TYR A 137 -23.75 -14.00 12.08
N ASN A 138 -22.44 -13.72 11.97
CA ASN A 138 -21.66 -13.21 13.10
C ASN A 138 -20.95 -11.88 12.77
N LEU A 139 -20.26 -11.81 11.64
CA LEU A 139 -19.40 -10.67 11.29
C LEU A 139 -20.21 -9.46 10.81
N ILE A 140 -21.17 -9.66 9.92
CA ILE A 140 -22.01 -8.56 9.39
C ILE A 140 -22.84 -7.90 10.50
N PRO A 141 -23.53 -8.63 11.40
CA PRO A 141 -24.26 -8.00 12.50
C PRO A 141 -23.36 -7.22 13.47
N SER A 142 -22.18 -7.76 13.79
CA SER A 142 -21.20 -7.10 14.67
C SER A 142 -20.65 -5.82 14.03
N TYR A 143 -20.36 -5.85 12.73
CA TYR A 143 -19.97 -4.67 11.95
C TYR A 143 -21.05 -3.59 11.95
N VAL A 144 -22.31 -3.97 11.69
CA VAL A 144 -23.43 -3.02 11.67
C VAL A 144 -23.65 -2.40 13.05
N LYS A 145 -23.51 -3.18 14.12
CA LYS A 145 -23.59 -2.67 15.50
C LYS A 145 -22.48 -1.67 15.79
N ALA A 146 -21.23 -1.99 15.43
CA ALA A 146 -20.10 -1.06 15.60
C ALA A 146 -20.30 0.24 14.79
N CYS A 147 -20.83 0.14 13.56
CA CYS A 147 -21.18 1.33 12.78
C CYS A 147 -22.27 2.18 13.44
N ALA A 148 -23.28 1.55 14.05
CA ALA A 148 -24.34 2.24 14.76
C ALA A 148 -23.82 2.96 16.02
N GLU A 149 -22.91 2.33 16.77
CA GLU A 149 -22.26 2.93 17.95
C GLU A 149 -21.39 4.13 17.56
N LEU A 150 -20.67 4.04 16.44
CA LEU A 150 -19.89 5.14 15.86
C LEU A 150 -20.74 6.19 15.12
N GLN A 151 -22.05 5.95 14.99
CA GLN A 151 -22.99 6.78 14.21
C GLN A 151 -22.56 6.98 12.75
N ILE A 152 -21.80 6.04 12.19
CA ILE A 152 -21.37 6.05 10.79
C ILE A 152 -22.34 5.22 9.94
N THR A 153 -22.50 5.62 8.68
CA THR A 153 -23.29 4.81 7.73
C THR A 153 -22.48 3.58 7.34
N PRO A 154 -23.00 2.36 7.57
CA PRO A 154 -22.34 1.13 7.12
C PRO A 154 -22.13 1.21 5.61
N ALA A 155 -20.98 0.76 5.13
CA ALA A 155 -20.78 0.55 3.71
C ALA A 155 -21.85 -0.45 3.25
N SER A 156 -22.83 -0.01 2.47
CA SER A 156 -23.96 -0.86 2.11
C SER A 156 -23.46 -2.03 1.29
N VAL A 157 -23.56 -3.24 1.85
CA VAL A 157 -23.59 -4.49 1.10
C VAL A 157 -24.54 -4.29 -0.09
N PRO A 158 -24.15 -4.65 -1.33
CA PRO A 158 -24.96 -4.37 -2.51
C PRO A 158 -26.41 -4.79 -2.28
N ALA A 159 -27.35 -3.92 -2.65
CA ALA A 159 -28.79 -4.06 -2.44
C ALA A 159 -29.41 -5.33 -3.08
N GLN A 160 -28.61 -6.22 -3.66
CA GLN A 160 -29.02 -7.43 -4.36
C GLN A 160 -29.28 -8.64 -3.45
N VAL A 161 -29.02 -8.54 -2.14
CA VAL A 161 -29.51 -9.53 -1.14
C VAL A 161 -30.74 -9.02 -0.37
N ALA A 162 -31.32 -7.88 -0.79
CA ALA A 162 -32.67 -7.48 -0.36
C ALA A 162 -33.73 -8.34 -1.09
N GLY A 163 -33.64 -9.66 -0.93
CA GLY A 163 -34.74 -10.55 -1.22
C GLY A 163 -35.91 -10.14 -0.33
N LYS A 164 -36.91 -9.48 -0.95
CA LYS A 164 -38.25 -9.17 -0.43
C LYS A 164 -38.51 -9.70 0.98
N VAL A 165 -38.12 -8.93 2.01
CA VAL A 165 -38.75 -9.07 3.32
C VAL A 165 -40.12 -8.40 3.21
N ARG A 166 -41.10 -9.19 2.77
CA ARG A 166 -42.51 -8.87 3.02
C ARG A 166 -42.68 -8.79 4.55
N ASN A 167 -43.22 -7.65 4.99
CA ASN A 167 -43.69 -7.32 6.33
C ASN A 167 -42.66 -6.83 7.37
N GLY A 168 -42.71 -5.52 7.65
CA GLY A 168 -42.75 -4.97 9.02
C GLY A 168 -41.50 -5.06 9.89
N GLY A 169 -40.30 -5.19 9.33
CA GLY A 169 -39.06 -5.36 10.09
C GLY A 169 -38.50 -4.06 10.70
N LYS A 170 -37.97 -4.17 11.94
CA LYS A 170 -37.43 -3.12 12.84
C LYS A 170 -36.43 -2.13 12.21
N VAL A 171 -35.88 -2.41 11.03
CA VAL A 171 -34.88 -1.57 10.34
C VAL A 171 -35.46 -0.21 9.93
N GLY A 172 -36.73 -0.16 9.50
CA GLY A 172 -37.39 1.11 9.17
C GLY A 172 -37.56 2.03 10.39
N LYS A 173 -37.72 1.44 11.59
CA LYS A 173 -37.84 2.20 12.85
C LYS A 173 -36.53 2.85 13.26
N PHE A 174 -35.39 2.21 12.98
CA PHE A 174 -34.07 2.77 13.26
C PHE A 174 -33.71 3.93 12.32
N GLN A 175 -34.06 3.82 11.03
CA GLN A 175 -33.89 4.94 10.08
C GLN A 175 -34.78 6.12 10.43
N GLN A 176 -36.05 5.87 10.78
CA GLN A 176 -36.97 6.93 11.23
C GLN A 176 -36.51 7.58 12.53
N SER A 177 -36.06 6.79 13.53
CA SER A 177 -35.55 7.35 14.79
C SER A 177 -34.27 8.17 14.61
N ALA A 178 -33.38 7.76 13.70
CA ALA A 178 -32.16 8.50 13.39
C ALA A 178 -32.44 9.82 12.65
N GLN A 179 -33.46 9.85 11.78
CA GLN A 179 -33.93 11.08 11.14
C GLN A 179 -34.62 12.02 12.14
N GLN A 180 -35.40 11.48 13.07
CA GLN A 180 -36.15 12.27 14.04
C GLN A 180 -35.22 12.99 15.03
N ARG A 181 -34.16 12.34 15.51
CA ARG A 181 -33.15 12.98 16.37
C ARG A 181 -32.30 14.03 15.66
N ARG A 182 -32.15 13.94 14.33
CA ARG A 182 -31.48 14.99 13.54
C ARG A 182 -32.32 16.26 13.40
N LEU A 183 -33.64 16.12 13.41
CA LEU A 183 -34.57 17.25 13.36
C LEU A 183 -34.73 17.93 14.72
N GLU A 184 -34.56 17.20 15.82
CA GLU A 184 -34.59 17.73 17.20
C GLU A 184 -33.27 18.39 17.64
N ALA A 185 -32.20 18.25 16.86
CA ALA A 185 -30.87 18.82 17.15
C ALA A 185 -30.58 20.14 16.39
N VAL A 186 -31.62 20.75 15.82
CA VAL A 186 -31.64 22.11 15.22
C VAL A 186 -32.59 22.97 16.04
#